data_AF-A0A9K3J674-F1
#
_entry.id   AF-A0A9K3J674-F1
#
_cell.length_a   1.000
_cell.length_b   1.000
_cell.length_c   1.000
_cell.angle_alpha   90.00
_cell.angle_beta   90.00
_cell.angle_gamma   90.00
#
_symmetry.space_group_name_H-M   'P 1'
#
loop_
_entity.id
_entity.type
_entity.pdbx_description
1 polymer ?
#
loop_
_entity_poly.entity_id
_entity_poly.type
_entity_poly.pdbx_seq_one_letter_code
_entity_poly.pdbx_strand_id
1 'polypeptide(L)'
;MSTGELHEDSSEEMSAVVPPLKWSKETFDGLVQNFKFPESWGATYPEEGQTTVQAPTGYITLFWDYFSEGNFRLPATRFFLDILAFYKFHIFQLHPFGMVRIRHFEFLCRSMYIEPTVNRFRVFYQLHCSQGFYSFAQRSSAKKILLHPPKSFLE
;
A
#
# COMPACT_ATOMS: atom_id res chain seq x y z
N MET A 1 -36.48 44.50 6.46
CA MET A 1 -35.22 44.20 7.18
C MET A 1 -35.42 42.86 7.85
N SER A 2 -34.82 41.81 7.29
CA SER A 2 -34.91 40.43 7.79
C SER A 2 -33.49 40.04 8.17
N THR A 3 -33.29 39.81 9.46
CA THR A 3 -32.05 39.34 10.08
C THR A 3 -31.74 37.94 9.55
N GLY A 4 -30.70 37.81 8.74
CA GLY A 4 -30.11 36.53 8.39
C GLY A 4 -29.13 36.13 9.49
N GLU A 5 -29.52 35.16 10.31
CA GLU A 5 -28.63 34.52 11.26
C GLU A 5 -27.57 33.73 10.48
N LEU A 6 -26.32 34.14 10.62
CA LEU A 6 -25.15 33.41 10.13
C LEU A 6 -25.01 32.15 10.99
N HIS A 7 -25.29 31.00 10.39
CA HIS A 7 -24.91 29.70 10.94
C HIS A 7 -23.38 29.64 10.92
N GLU A 8 -22.75 29.86 12.07
CA GLU A 8 -21.34 29.52 12.27
C GLU A 8 -21.22 28.00 12.16
N ASP A 9 -20.70 27.54 11.03
CA ASP A 9 -20.29 26.16 10.81
C ASP A 9 -19.06 25.89 11.69
N SER A 10 -19.33 25.49 12.94
CA SER A 10 -18.33 24.98 13.86
C SER A 10 -17.81 23.67 13.29
N SER A 11 -16.77 23.79 12.46
CA SER A 11 -15.94 22.67 12.06
C SER A 11 -15.24 22.17 13.32
N GLU A 12 -15.89 21.22 14.01
CA GLU A 12 -15.26 20.42 15.05
C GLU A 12 -14.03 19.76 14.42
N GLU A 13 -12.85 20.28 14.74
CA GLU A 13 -11.59 19.59 14.51
C GLU A 13 -11.68 18.28 15.25
N MET A 14 -12.07 17.23 14.51
CA MET A 14 -12.02 15.87 14.98
C MET A 14 -10.54 15.55 15.18
N SER A 15 -10.06 15.81 16.39
CA SER A 15 -8.73 15.42 16.86
C SER A 15 -8.69 13.90 16.86
N ALA A 16 -8.44 13.35 15.67
CA ALA A 16 -8.29 11.94 15.44
C ALA A 16 -6.99 11.56 16.14
N VAL A 17 -7.12 11.05 17.37
CA VAL A 17 -6.01 10.49 18.13
C VAL A 17 -5.32 9.49 17.23
N VAL A 18 -4.07 9.80 16.86
CA VAL A 18 -3.27 8.94 16.00
C VAL A 18 -3.09 7.61 16.75
N PRO A 19 -3.47 6.47 16.15
CA PRO A 19 -3.34 5.19 16.82
C PRO A 19 -1.86 4.96 17.19
N PRO A 20 -1.60 4.43 18.40
CA PRO A 20 -0.23 4.24 18.88
C PRO A 20 0.54 3.29 17.97
N LEU A 21 1.85 3.47 17.93
CA LEU A 21 2.74 2.63 17.15
C LEU A 21 2.69 1.20 17.70
N LYS A 22 2.06 0.26 16.98
CA LYS A 22 1.90 -1.13 17.44
C LYS A 22 3.18 -1.97 17.44
N TRP A 23 4.31 -1.41 17.02
CA TRP A 23 5.55 -2.13 16.73
C TRP A 23 6.71 -1.63 17.60
N SER A 24 7.70 -2.49 17.83
CA SER A 24 8.90 -2.14 18.60
C SER A 24 10.08 -1.87 17.67
N LYS A 25 11.12 -1.23 18.22
CA LYS A 25 12.39 -1.04 17.52
C LYS A 25 13.03 -2.37 17.09
N GLU A 26 12.90 -3.41 17.92
CA GLU A 26 13.38 -4.76 17.61
C GLU A 26 12.71 -5.33 16.36
N THR A 27 11.39 -5.15 16.23
CA THR A 27 10.63 -5.57 15.05
C THR A 27 11.11 -4.83 13.80
N PHE A 28 11.34 -3.52 13.90
CA PHE A 28 11.91 -2.71 12.81
C PHE A 28 13.30 -3.18 12.38
N ASP A 29 14.22 -3.37 13.33
CA ASP A 29 15.58 -3.84 13.07
C ASP A 29 15.54 -5.21 12.37
N GLY A 30 14.62 -6.09 12.81
CA GLY A 30 14.33 -7.36 12.16
C GLY A 30 13.90 -7.22 10.70
N LEU A 31 13.05 -6.24 10.34
CA LEU A 31 12.68 -5.99 8.94
C LEU A 31 13.87 -5.48 8.12
N VAL A 32 14.62 -4.52 8.64
CA VAL A 32 15.81 -4.00 7.93
C VAL A 32 16.76 -5.16 7.60
N GLN A 33 16.97 -6.06 8.56
CA GLN A 33 17.82 -7.24 8.39
C GLN A 33 17.22 -8.31 7.47
N ASN A 34 15.93 -8.63 7.60
CA ASN A 34 15.26 -9.69 6.86
C ASN A 34 15.04 -9.32 5.39
N PHE A 35 14.71 -8.06 5.12
CA PHE A 35 14.51 -7.54 3.78
C PHE A 35 15.79 -6.94 3.16
N LYS A 36 16.92 -7.03 3.87
CA LYS A 36 18.26 -6.67 3.38
C LYS A 36 18.34 -5.23 2.87
N PHE A 37 17.79 -4.29 3.64
CA PHE A 37 17.88 -2.89 3.27
C PHE A 37 19.34 -2.43 3.33
N PRO A 38 19.86 -1.79 2.25
CA PRO A 38 21.19 -1.20 2.27
C PRO A 38 21.31 -0.12 3.35
N GLU A 39 22.41 -0.11 4.09
CA GLU A 39 22.72 0.93 5.07
C GLU A 39 22.70 2.33 4.45
N SER A 40 23.09 2.43 3.17
CA SER A 40 23.07 3.68 2.39
C SER A 40 21.68 4.30 2.23
N TRP A 41 20.60 3.54 2.46
CA TRP A 41 19.24 4.10 2.44
C TRP A 41 18.85 4.80 3.74
N GLY A 42 19.62 4.60 4.83
CA GLY A 42 19.40 5.31 6.08
C GLY A 42 18.00 5.08 6.68
N ALA A 43 17.46 3.85 6.59
CA ALA A 43 16.12 3.55 7.08
C ALA A 43 15.98 3.93 8.57
N THR A 44 14.96 4.73 8.90
CA THR A 44 14.72 5.23 10.25
C THR A 44 13.47 4.63 10.87
N TYR A 45 13.56 4.32 12.16
CA TYR A 45 12.40 4.02 12.97
C TYR A 45 11.65 5.32 13.29
N PRO A 46 10.32 5.42 13.06
CA PRO A 46 9.56 6.62 13.37
C PRO A 46 9.40 6.83 14.87
N GLU A 47 9.26 8.09 15.28
CA GLU A 47 8.99 8.44 16.67
C GLU A 47 7.51 8.24 17.00
N GLU A 48 7.21 8.07 18.30
CA GLU A 48 5.83 7.94 18.75
C GLU A 48 5.01 9.20 18.42
N GLY A 49 3.82 9.02 17.87
CA GLY A 49 2.95 10.11 17.41
C GLY A 49 3.27 10.67 16.02
N GLN A 50 4.35 10.20 15.36
CA GLN A 50 4.60 10.56 13.96
C GLN A 50 3.60 9.88 13.03
N THR A 51 3.13 10.65 12.05
CA THR A 51 2.21 10.23 10.99
C THR A 51 2.96 10.08 9.67
N THR A 52 2.35 9.43 8.68
CA THR A 52 2.98 9.23 7.37
C THR A 52 3.29 10.52 6.62
N VAL A 53 2.63 11.64 6.95
CA VAL A 53 2.87 12.95 6.32
C VAL A 53 4.10 13.68 6.87
N GLN A 54 4.68 13.20 7.98
CA GLN A 54 5.84 13.81 8.63
C GLN A 54 7.18 13.16 8.23
N ALA A 55 7.22 12.50 7.07
CA ALA A 55 8.46 11.93 6.55
C ALA A 55 9.54 13.02 6.36
N PRO A 56 10.80 12.80 6.81
CA PRO A 56 11.89 13.73 6.55
C PRO A 56 12.09 13.98 5.05
N THR A 57 12.61 15.16 4.68
CA THR A 57 12.91 15.47 3.28
C THR A 57 13.87 14.44 2.68
N GLY A 58 13.51 13.88 1.52
CA GLY A 58 14.28 12.84 0.84
C GLY A 58 13.89 11.41 1.24
N TYR A 59 12.98 11.24 2.21
CA TYR A 59 12.47 9.94 2.64
C TYR A 59 11.01 9.75 2.25
N ILE A 60 10.61 8.48 2.21
CA ILE A 60 9.20 8.09 2.12
C ILE A 60 8.88 7.24 3.34
N THR A 61 7.71 7.45 3.93
CA THR A 61 7.18 6.53 4.94
C THR A 61 6.61 5.31 4.21
N LEU A 62 6.78 4.11 4.76
CA LEU A 62 6.16 2.90 4.26
C LEU A 62 5.65 2.09 5.44
N PHE A 63 4.47 1.50 5.30
CA PHE A 63 3.90 0.69 6.36
C PHE A 63 4.57 -0.68 6.42
N TRP A 64 4.76 -1.20 7.63
CA TRP A 64 5.24 -2.56 7.89
C TRP A 64 4.49 -3.60 7.07
N ASP A 65 3.16 -3.49 7.07
CA ASP A 65 2.23 -4.42 6.42
C ASP A 65 2.49 -4.55 4.92
N TYR A 66 3.11 -3.56 4.30
CA TYR A 66 3.48 -3.67 2.88
C TYR A 66 4.51 -4.78 2.67
N PHE A 67 5.47 -4.91 3.58
CA PHE A 67 6.55 -5.88 3.49
C PHE A 67 6.12 -7.26 3.98
N SER A 68 5.48 -7.31 5.16
CA SER A 68 5.06 -8.55 5.82
C SER A 68 3.86 -9.21 5.13
N GLU A 69 2.85 -8.41 4.76
CA GLU A 69 1.57 -8.90 4.22
C GLU A 69 1.47 -8.67 2.71
N GLY A 70 1.85 -7.48 2.26
CA GLY A 70 1.77 -7.06 0.85
C GLY A 70 2.82 -7.72 -0.05
N ASN A 71 3.81 -8.41 0.53
CA ASN A 71 4.97 -8.95 -0.18
C ASN A 71 5.69 -7.88 -1.03
N PHE A 72 5.63 -6.62 -0.59
CA PHE A 72 6.33 -5.52 -1.22
C PHE A 72 7.83 -5.67 -0.99
N ARG A 73 8.63 -5.29 -2.00
CA ARG A 73 10.09 -5.39 -1.96
C ARG A 73 10.69 -4.11 -2.51
N LEU A 74 11.79 -3.70 -1.91
CA LEU A 74 12.60 -2.58 -2.38
C LEU A 74 13.90 -3.12 -3.01
N PRO A 75 14.42 -2.48 -4.07
CA PRO A 75 13.74 -1.43 -4.84
C PRO A 75 12.47 -1.97 -5.53
N ALA A 76 11.44 -1.12 -5.62
CA ALA A 76 10.18 -1.50 -6.23
C ALA A 76 10.39 -1.86 -7.71
N THR A 77 9.67 -2.88 -8.20
CA THR A 77 9.79 -3.27 -9.61
C THR A 77 9.15 -2.23 -10.51
N ARG A 78 9.67 -2.10 -11.74
CA ARG A 78 9.12 -1.17 -12.73
C ARG A 78 7.63 -1.43 -12.97
N PHE A 79 7.24 -2.70 -13.08
CA PHE A 79 5.84 -3.10 -13.24
C PHE A 79 4.95 -2.62 -12.09
N PHE A 80 5.40 -2.73 -10.83
CA PHE A 80 4.65 -2.21 -9.69
C PHE A 80 4.44 -0.70 -9.79
N LEU A 81 5.48 0.05 -10.15
CA LEU A 81 5.40 1.50 -10.35
C LEU A 81 4.48 1.88 -11.53
N ASP A 82 4.53 1.11 -12.62
CA ASP A 82 3.65 1.32 -13.78
C ASP A 82 2.17 1.09 -13.42
N ILE A 83 1.87 0.15 -12.50
CA ILE A 83 0.51 -0.04 -11.98
C ILE A 83 0.05 1.21 -11.20
N LEU A 84 0.88 1.72 -10.27
CA LEU A 84 0.55 2.94 -9.52
C LEU A 84 0.32 4.13 -10.46
N ALA A 85 1.22 4.31 -11.43
CA ALA A 85 1.15 5.40 -12.40
C ALA A 85 -0.08 5.30 -13.30
N PHE A 86 -0.42 4.10 -13.77
CA PHE A 86 -1.58 3.89 -14.65
C PHE A 86 -2.91 4.20 -13.93
N TYR A 87 -3.07 3.73 -12.69
CA TYR A 87 -4.30 3.95 -11.92
C TYR A 87 -4.32 5.27 -11.15
N LYS A 88 -3.22 6.02 -11.14
CA LYS A 88 -3.10 7.35 -10.52
C LYS A 88 -3.45 7.37 -9.04
N PHE A 89 -3.04 6.34 -8.30
CA PHE A 89 -3.15 6.33 -6.83
C PHE A 89 -1.78 6.24 -6.18
N HIS A 90 -1.66 6.85 -5.00
CA HIS A 90 -0.47 6.76 -4.17
C HIS A 90 -0.37 5.37 -3.54
N ILE A 91 0.85 4.88 -3.24
CA ILE A 91 1.05 3.56 -2.62
C ILE A 91 0.26 3.42 -1.30
N PHE A 92 0.06 4.52 -0.56
CA PHE A 92 -0.75 4.57 0.67
C PHE A 92 -2.22 4.24 0.51
N GLN A 93 -2.75 4.42 -0.70
CA GLN A 93 -4.13 4.08 -1.01
C GLN A 93 -4.27 2.62 -1.45
N LEU A 94 -3.16 1.88 -1.58
CA LEU A 94 -3.17 0.48 -1.99
C LEU A 94 -3.21 -0.44 -0.76
N HIS A 95 -4.25 -1.25 -0.68
CA HIS A 95 -4.38 -2.30 0.32
C HIS A 95 -3.30 -3.39 0.12
N PRO A 96 -2.71 -3.99 1.18
CA PRO A 96 -1.72 -5.06 1.06
C PRO A 96 -2.13 -6.23 0.14
N PHE A 97 -3.39 -6.68 0.17
CA PHE A 97 -3.91 -7.66 -0.81
C PHE A 97 -3.74 -7.25 -2.27
N GLY A 98 -3.83 -5.96 -2.58
CA GLY A 98 -3.58 -5.44 -3.92
C GLY A 98 -2.12 -5.66 -4.31
N MET A 99 -1.19 -5.39 -3.40
CA MET A 99 0.25 -5.63 -3.59
C MET A 99 0.56 -7.11 -3.84
N VAL A 100 -0.03 -8.01 -3.05
CA VAL A 100 0.13 -9.47 -3.26
C VAL A 100 -0.30 -9.88 -4.66
N ARG A 101 -1.43 -9.36 -5.15
CA ARG A 101 -1.93 -9.68 -6.50
C ARG A 101 -1.02 -9.15 -7.60
N ILE A 102 -0.53 -7.92 -7.46
CA ILE A 102 0.45 -7.35 -8.41
C ILE A 102 1.71 -8.22 -8.41
N ARG A 103 2.27 -8.51 -7.23
CA ARG A 103 3.52 -9.26 -7.11
C ARG A 103 3.40 -10.69 -7.63
N HIS A 104 2.31 -11.36 -7.32
CA HIS A 104 2.06 -12.72 -7.78
C HIS A 104 1.90 -12.78 -9.30
N PHE A 105 1.16 -11.85 -9.89
CA PHE A 105 1.06 -11.72 -11.34
C PHE A 105 2.43 -11.48 -11.98
N GLU A 106 3.22 -10.57 -11.42
CA GLU A 106 4.58 -10.28 -11.90
C GLU A 106 5.46 -11.53 -11.88
N PHE A 107 5.43 -12.27 -10.77
CA PHE A 107 6.18 -13.51 -10.60
C PHE A 107 5.79 -14.56 -11.64
N LEU A 108 4.50 -14.75 -11.88
CA LEU A 108 3.97 -15.69 -12.86
C LEU A 108 4.38 -15.31 -14.29
N CYS A 109 4.30 -14.03 -14.65
CA CYS A 109 4.78 -13.56 -15.95
C CYS A 109 6.28 -13.86 -16.14
N ARG A 110 7.11 -13.51 -15.16
CA ARG A 110 8.56 -13.72 -15.20
C ARG A 110 8.94 -15.20 -15.26
N SER A 111 8.26 -16.08 -14.53
CA SER A 111 8.53 -17.53 -14.56
C SER A 111 8.21 -18.17 -15.91
N MET A 112 7.31 -17.55 -16.69
CA MET A 112 6.96 -17.97 -18.05
C MET A 112 7.72 -17.18 -19.13
N TYR A 113 8.74 -16.38 -18.76
CA TYR A 113 9.49 -15.50 -19.67
C TYR A 113 8.59 -14.51 -20.44
N ILE A 114 7.50 -14.06 -19.83
CA ILE A 114 6.58 -13.05 -20.36
C ILE A 114 6.81 -11.74 -19.62
N GLU A 115 6.90 -10.63 -20.34
CA GLU A 115 6.99 -9.32 -19.71
C GLU A 115 5.66 -8.95 -19.01
N PRO A 116 5.67 -8.67 -17.69
CA PRO A 116 4.48 -8.20 -16.99
C PRO A 116 4.15 -6.77 -17.44
N THR A 117 2.93 -6.55 -17.91
CA THR A 117 2.45 -5.21 -18.31
C THR A 117 1.09 -4.92 -17.70
N VAL A 118 0.78 -3.63 -17.51
CA VAL A 118 -0.51 -3.21 -16.95
C VAL A 118 -1.68 -3.72 -17.81
N ASN A 119 -1.52 -3.72 -19.13
CA ASN A 119 -2.55 -4.23 -20.04
C ASN A 119 -2.81 -5.73 -19.83
N ARG A 120 -1.77 -6.55 -19.65
CA ARG A 120 -1.93 -7.98 -19.35
C ARG A 120 -2.56 -8.19 -17.98
N PHE A 121 -2.13 -7.42 -16.97
CA PHE A 121 -2.70 -7.50 -15.62
C PHE A 121 -4.22 -7.24 -15.62
N ARG A 122 -4.66 -6.23 -16.38
CA ARG A 122 -6.08 -5.82 -16.52
C ARG A 122 -6.99 -6.86 -17.17
N VAL A 123 -6.42 -7.82 -17.91
CA VAL A 123 -7.18 -8.96 -18.46
C VAL A 123 -7.67 -9.85 -17.32
N PHE A 124 -6.89 -10.00 -16.26
CA PHE A 124 -7.21 -10.89 -15.14
C PHE A 124 -7.86 -10.16 -13.97
N TYR A 125 -7.48 -8.90 -13.76
CA TYR A 125 -7.87 -8.12 -12.60
C TYR A 125 -8.59 -6.82 -12.98
N GLN A 126 -9.47 -6.37 -12.10
CA GLN A 126 -10.12 -5.07 -12.16
C GLN A 126 -9.89 -4.31 -10.87
N LEU A 127 -9.79 -2.98 -10.97
CA LEU A 127 -9.67 -2.12 -9.79
C LEU A 127 -10.92 -2.30 -8.93
N HIS A 128 -10.71 -2.38 -7.62
CA HIS A 128 -11.75 -2.48 -6.62
C HIS A 128 -11.42 -1.51 -5.49
N CYS A 129 -12.41 -0.76 -5.00
CA CYS A 129 -12.26 0.12 -3.86
C CYS A 129 -13.19 -0.35 -2.75
N SER A 130 -12.67 -0.49 -1.54
CA SER A 130 -13.46 -0.84 -0.36
C SER A 130 -12.89 -0.11 0.85
N GLN A 131 -13.78 0.48 1.65
CA GLN A 131 -13.41 1.20 2.87
C GLN A 131 -12.31 2.27 2.65
N GLY A 132 -12.31 2.93 1.49
CA GLY A 132 -11.34 3.98 1.17
C GLY A 132 -9.99 3.47 0.64
N PHE A 133 -9.78 2.16 0.55
CA PHE A 133 -8.56 1.57 0.00
C PHE A 133 -8.80 0.89 -1.35
N TYR A 134 -7.83 1.03 -2.25
CA TYR A 134 -7.79 0.35 -3.54
C TYR A 134 -7.18 -1.05 -3.41
N SER A 135 -7.70 -1.96 -4.21
CA SER A 135 -7.17 -3.29 -4.43
C SER A 135 -7.58 -3.77 -5.83
N PHE A 136 -7.39 -5.06 -6.08
CA PHE A 136 -7.68 -5.68 -7.37
C PHE A 136 -8.56 -6.91 -7.19
N ALA A 137 -9.78 -6.87 -7.71
CA ALA A 137 -10.65 -8.03 -7.77
C ALA A 137 -10.35 -8.84 -9.03
N GLN A 138 -10.49 -10.16 -8.95
CA GLN A 138 -10.37 -10.98 -10.15
C GLN A 138 -11.61 -10.80 -11.03
N ARG A 139 -11.44 -10.72 -12.36
CA ARG A 139 -12.54 -10.71 -13.31
C ARG A 139 -13.18 -12.10 -13.41
N SER A 140 -14.51 -12.15 -13.43
CA SER A 140 -15.29 -13.40 -13.54
C SER A 140 -15.01 -14.17 -14.83
N SER A 141 -14.71 -13.47 -15.92
CA SER A 141 -14.41 -14.06 -17.23
C SER A 141 -12.96 -14.55 -17.38
N ALA A 142 -12.09 -14.27 -16.40
CA ALA A 142 -10.67 -14.60 -16.48
C ALA A 142 -10.35 -15.89 -15.71
N LYS A 143 -9.38 -16.66 -16.23
CA LYS A 143 -8.83 -17.80 -15.49
C LYS A 143 -8.23 -17.33 -14.17
N LYS A 144 -8.48 -18.08 -13.09
CA LYS A 144 -7.92 -17.82 -11.77
C LYS A 144 -6.40 -18.03 -11.80
N ILE A 145 -5.66 -16.93 -11.69
CA ILE A 145 -4.20 -16.97 -11.49
C ILE A 145 -3.90 -17.33 -10.03
N LEU A 146 -4.59 -16.66 -9.10
CA LEU A 146 -4.42 -16.87 -7.67
C LEU A 146 -5.57 -17.73 -7.15
N LEU A 147 -5.32 -19.04 -7.04
CA LEU A 147 -6.36 -20.04 -6.69
C LEU A 147 -6.80 -19.92 -5.23
N HIS A 148 -5.87 -19.57 -4.34
CA HIS A 148 -6.09 -19.42 -2.90
C HIS A 148 -5.64 -18.03 -2.45
N PRO A 149 -6.43 -16.98 -2.71
CA PRO A 149 -6.12 -15.67 -2.16
C PRO A 149 -6.17 -15.70 -0.63
N PRO A 150 -5.30 -14.95 0.06
CA PRO A 150 -5.45 -14.71 1.49
C PRO A 150 -6.87 -14.20 1.78
N LYS A 151 -7.57 -14.86 2.71
CA LYS A 151 -8.98 -14.54 3.02
C LYS A 151 -9.11 -13.27 3.84
N SER A 152 -8.13 -13.02 4.71
CA SER A 152 -7.93 -11.83 5.53
C SER A 152 -6.45 -11.79 5.96
N PHE A 153 -5.96 -10.62 6.35
CA PHE A 153 -4.79 -10.50 7.21
C PHE A 153 -5.29 -10.41 8.66
N LEU A 154 -4.48 -10.81 9.63
CA LEU A 154 -4.89 -10.78 11.03
C LEU A 154 -4.94 -9.30 11.46
N GLU A 155 -6.10 -8.84 11.95
CA GLU A 155 -6.30 -7.48 12.48
C GLU A 155 -5.52 -7.21 13.78
#